data_AF-A0A2I0FD37-F1
#
_entry.id   AF-A0A2I0FD37-F1
#
_cell.length_a   1.000
_cell.length_b   1.000
_cell.length_c   1.000
_cell.angle_alpha   90.00
_cell.angle_beta   90.00
_cell.angle_gamma   90.00
#
_symmetry.space_group_name_H-M   'P 1'
#
loop_
_entity.id
_entity.type
_entity.pdbx_description
1 polymer ?
#
loop_
_entity_poly.entity_id
_entity_poly.type
_entity_poly.pdbx_seq_one_letter_code
_entity_poly.pdbx_strand_id
1 'polypeptide(L)'
;MNTDLNMNNTDLENLMASVNYLHMKVEELSKNYGHTGWMSIKHAAGLVGLSRNALIQRISNEHYPEGIVWRQKDKGCAIMINLKELNKIL
;
A
#
# COMPACT_ATOMS: atom_id res chain seq x y z
N MET A 1 21.43 -1.56 47.90
CA MET A 1 21.96 -1.38 46.53
C MET A 1 21.32 -2.43 45.64
N ASN A 2 20.33 -2.06 44.82
CA ASN A 2 19.71 -2.92 43.79
C ASN A 2 18.78 -2.14 42.82
N THR A 3 18.74 -0.81 42.92
CA THR A 3 17.82 0.06 42.18
C THR A 3 18.21 0.21 40.70
N ASP A 4 19.50 0.25 40.39
CA ASP A 4 19.98 0.52 39.02
C ASP A 4 19.77 -0.67 38.07
N LEU A 5 19.91 -1.91 38.56
CA LEU A 5 19.59 -3.12 37.78
C LEU A 5 18.08 -3.23 37.50
N ASN A 6 17.25 -2.82 38.46
CA ASN A 6 15.80 -2.90 38.33
C ASN A 6 15.26 -1.86 37.33
N MET A 7 15.84 -0.66 37.31
CA MET A 7 15.44 0.42 36.40
C MET A 7 15.79 0.08 34.94
N ASN A 8 16.98 -0.49 34.69
CA ASN A 8 17.38 -0.95 33.36
C ASN A 8 16.49 -2.08 32.83
N ASN A 9 16.00 -2.95 33.71
CA ASN A 9 15.06 -4.01 33.32
C ASN A 9 13.68 -3.44 32.98
N THR A 10 13.19 -2.46 33.75
CA THR A 10 11.93 -1.78 33.45
C THR A 10 11.99 -1.03 32.11
N ASP A 11 13.09 -0.35 31.81
CA ASP A 11 13.25 0.36 30.54
C ASP A 11 13.34 -0.60 29.34
N LEU A 12 14.00 -1.75 29.53
CA LEU A 12 14.07 -2.81 28.52
C LEU A 12 12.68 -3.41 28.25
N GLU A 13 11.91 -3.70 29.30
CA GLU A 13 10.53 -4.20 29.17
C GLU A 13 9.62 -3.20 28.45
N ASN A 14 9.71 -1.92 28.80
CA ASN A 14 8.95 -0.85 28.15
C ASN A 14 9.31 -0.69 26.66
N LEU A 15 10.59 -0.83 26.33
CA LEU A 15 11.06 -0.80 24.94
C LEU A 15 10.53 -2.01 24.16
N MET A 16 10.61 -3.22 24.72
CA MET A 16 10.07 -4.43 24.09
C MET A 16 8.56 -4.33 23.87
N ALA A 17 7.80 -3.81 24.85
CA ALA A 17 6.38 -3.58 24.72
C ALA A 17 6.05 -2.60 23.58
N SER A 18 6.82 -1.52 23.47
CA SER A 18 6.65 -0.51 22.41
C SER A 18 6.96 -1.08 21.03
N VAL A 19 8.05 -1.85 20.89
CA VAL A 19 8.43 -2.52 19.64
C VAL A 19 7.34 -3.51 19.21
N ASN A 20 6.85 -4.33 20.15
CA ASN A 20 5.79 -5.31 19.88
C ASN A 20 4.49 -4.62 19.45
N TYR A 21 4.11 -3.54 20.13
CA TYR A 21 2.93 -2.74 19.77
C TYR A 21 3.05 -2.17 18.35
N LEU A 22 4.20 -1.59 18.02
CA LEU A 22 4.46 -1.07 16.67
C LEU A 22 4.44 -2.19 15.62
N HIS A 23 5.03 -3.35 15.91
CA HIS A 23 5.01 -4.50 15.01
C HIS A 23 3.58 -4.98 14.74
N MET A 24 2.77 -5.12 15.79
CA MET A 24 1.35 -5.47 15.67
C MET A 24 0.59 -4.44 14.83
N LYS A 25 0.85 -3.13 15.01
CA LYS A 25 0.20 -2.09 14.21
C LYS A 25 0.64 -2.11 12.76
N VAL A 26 1.91 -2.40 12.47
CA VAL A 26 2.38 -2.59 11.09
C VAL A 26 1.74 -3.81 10.45
N GLU A 27 1.60 -4.92 11.17
CA GLU A 27 0.87 -6.09 10.67
C GLU A 27 -0.62 -5.83 10.45
N GLU A 28 -1.27 -5.10 11.36
CA GLU A 28 -2.67 -4.72 11.22
C GLU A 28 -2.87 -3.83 9.99
N LEU A 29 -1.96 -2.86 9.79
CA LEU A 29 -1.95 -2.03 8.59
C LEU A 29 -1.69 -2.88 7.34
N SER A 30 -0.73 -3.81 7.34
CA SER A 30 -0.45 -4.63 6.16
C SER A 30 -1.60 -5.59 5.81
N LYS A 31 -2.31 -6.10 6.82
CA LYS A 31 -3.51 -6.95 6.64
C LYS A 31 -4.74 -6.14 6.20
N ASN A 32 -4.90 -4.91 6.68
CA ASN A 32 -6.05 -4.05 6.37
C ASN A 32 -5.84 -3.17 5.12
N TYR A 33 -4.59 -2.94 4.70
CA TYR A 33 -4.27 -2.44 3.36
C TYR A 33 -4.29 -3.60 2.37
N GLY A 34 -5.49 -4.19 2.16
CA GLY A 34 -5.84 -4.57 0.80
C GLY A 34 -5.52 -3.35 -0.06
N HIS A 35 -4.69 -3.48 -1.09
CA HIS A 35 -4.09 -2.35 -1.81
C HIS A 35 -5.13 -1.30 -2.25
N THR A 36 -5.44 -0.34 -1.38
CA THR A 36 -6.63 0.52 -1.44
C THR A 36 -6.18 1.95 -1.65
N GLY A 37 -5.40 2.17 -2.71
CA GLY A 37 -4.83 3.46 -2.99
C GLY A 37 -4.40 3.64 -4.44
N TRP A 38 -4.06 4.88 -4.76
CA TRP A 38 -3.48 5.26 -6.05
C TRP A 38 -2.02 4.80 -6.10
N MET A 39 -1.68 3.97 -7.08
CA MET A 39 -0.33 3.44 -7.27
C MET A 39 0.10 3.53 -8.73
N SER A 40 1.38 3.32 -9.00
CA SER A 40 1.86 3.32 -10.39
C SER A 40 1.20 2.20 -11.21
N ILE A 41 0.94 2.48 -12.49
CA ILE A 41 0.39 1.49 -13.42
C ILE A 41 1.23 0.21 -13.52
N LYS A 42 2.55 0.30 -13.39
CA LYS A 42 3.45 -0.87 -13.40
C LYS A 42 3.16 -1.80 -12.23
N HIS A 43 2.99 -1.22 -11.04
CA HIS A 43 2.73 -2.00 -9.83
C HIS A 43 1.31 -2.58 -9.83
N ALA A 44 0.30 -1.78 -10.19
CA ALA A 44 -1.08 -2.25 -10.31
C ALA A 44 -1.22 -3.40 -11.31
N ALA A 45 -0.60 -3.28 -12.50
CA ALA A 45 -0.63 -4.34 -13.50
C ALA A 45 -0.07 -5.66 -12.96
N GLY A 46 1.05 -5.60 -12.23
CA GLY A 46 1.65 -6.79 -11.60
C GLY A 46 0.72 -7.45 -10.57
N LEU A 47 -0.03 -6.65 -9.81
CA LEU A 47 -0.96 -7.17 -8.80
C LEU A 47 -2.21 -7.82 -9.41
N VAL A 48 -2.65 -7.38 -10.58
CA VAL A 48 -3.82 -7.96 -11.29
C VAL A 48 -3.45 -9.00 -12.34
N GLY A 49 -2.18 -9.42 -12.40
CA GLY A 49 -1.72 -10.42 -13.37
C GLY A 49 -1.71 -9.94 -14.83
N LEU A 50 -1.64 -8.62 -15.06
CA LEU A 50 -1.58 -8.02 -16.40
C LEU A 50 -0.19 -7.44 -16.69
N SER A 51 0.15 -7.34 -17.98
CA SER A 51 1.29 -6.53 -18.39
C SER A 51 0.93 -5.04 -18.32
N ARG A 52 1.93 -4.18 -18.11
CA ARG A 52 1.74 -2.72 -18.15
C ARG A 52 1.05 -2.27 -19.43
N ASN A 53 1.47 -2.81 -20.58
CA ASN A 53 0.94 -2.43 -21.89
C ASN A 53 -0.52 -2.88 -22.05
N ALA A 54 -0.87 -4.07 -21.57
CA ALA A 54 -2.26 -4.53 -21.59
C ALA A 54 -3.16 -3.60 -20.77
N LEU A 55 -2.71 -3.18 -19.58
CA LEU A 55 -3.47 -2.25 -18.75
C LEU A 55 -3.60 -0.86 -19.41
N ILE A 56 -2.55 -0.35 -20.08
CA ILE A 56 -2.61 0.89 -20.86
C ILE A 56 -3.59 0.79 -22.03
N GLN A 57 -3.60 -0.33 -22.75
CA GLN A 57 -4.53 -0.53 -23.86
C GLN A 57 -5.98 -0.53 -23.39
N ARG A 58 -6.28 -1.17 -22.25
CA ARG A 58 -7.63 -1.16 -21.66
C ARG A 58 -8.06 0.25 -21.26
N ILE A 59 -7.15 1.03 -20.66
CA ILE A 59 -7.38 2.45 -20.36
C ILE A 59 -7.66 3.26 -21.64
N SER A 60 -6.83 3.07 -22.67
CA SER A 60 -6.92 3.82 -23.93
C SER A 60 -8.16 3.48 -24.75
N ASN A 61 -8.64 2.23 -24.63
CA ASN A 61 -9.87 1.76 -25.25
C ASN A 61 -11.11 2.08 -24.39
N GLU A 62 -11.02 3.03 -23.46
CA GLU A 62 -12.10 3.52 -22.59
C GLU A 62 -12.81 2.45 -21.74
N HIS A 63 -12.17 1.31 -21.48
CA HIS A 63 -12.75 0.28 -20.60
C HIS A 63 -12.79 0.73 -19.14
N TYR A 64 -11.99 1.73 -18.78
CA TYR A 64 -11.80 2.17 -17.39
C TYR A 64 -12.01 3.69 -17.26
N PRO A 65 -12.92 4.13 -16.37
CA PRO A 65 -13.20 5.56 -16.19
C PRO A 65 -12.02 6.30 -15.55
N GLU A 66 -11.66 7.44 -16.15
CA GLU A 66 -10.66 8.38 -15.61
C GLU A 66 -11.17 9.07 -14.33
N GLY A 67 -10.28 9.37 -13.39
CA GLY A 67 -10.60 9.92 -12.07
C GLY A 67 -11.11 8.88 -11.07
N ILE A 68 -11.61 7.73 -11.54
CA ILE A 68 -12.11 6.63 -10.69
C ILE A 68 -11.09 5.48 -10.63
N VAL A 69 -10.77 4.89 -11.79
CA VAL A 69 -9.87 3.73 -11.90
C VAL A 69 -8.45 4.17 -12.20
N TRP A 70 -8.29 5.18 -13.06
CA TRP A 70 -6.99 5.68 -13.45
C TRP A 70 -6.98 7.22 -13.47
N ARG A 71 -5.81 7.82 -13.34
CA ARG A 71 -5.62 9.27 -13.54
C ARG A 71 -4.23 9.58 -14.04
N GLN A 72 -4.12 10.67 -14.80
CA GLN A 72 -2.86 11.25 -15.22
C GLN A 72 -2.94 12.77 -15.04
N LYS A 73 -1.88 13.40 -14.49
CA LYS A 73 -1.88 14.84 -14.25
C LYS A 73 -1.79 15.64 -15.56
N ASP A 74 -0.82 15.29 -16.40
CA ASP A 74 -0.58 15.89 -17.71
C ASP A 74 -0.08 14.82 -18.69
N LYS A 75 -0.23 15.06 -20.00
CA LYS A 75 0.29 14.13 -21.03
C LYS A 75 1.79 13.93 -20.85
N GLY A 76 2.21 12.68 -20.67
CA GLY A 76 3.61 12.29 -20.43
C GLY A 76 3.95 12.05 -18.96
N CYS A 77 3.09 12.42 -18.01
CA CYS A 77 3.27 12.08 -16.60
C CYS A 77 2.96 10.60 -16.30
N ALA A 78 3.37 10.13 -15.12
CA ALA A 78 3.05 8.78 -14.66
C ALA A 78 1.53 8.57 -14.52
N ILE A 79 1.04 7.46 -15.05
CA ILE A 79 -0.34 7.02 -14.86
C ILE A 79 -0.45 6.35 -13.49
N MET A 80 -1.44 6.81 -12.71
CA MET A 80 -1.78 6.26 -11.41
C MET A 80 -3.07 5.44 -11.51
N ILE A 81 -3.12 4.30 -10.84
CA ILE A 81 -4.23 3.35 -10.83
C ILE A 81 -4.75 3.20 -9.41
N ASN A 82 -6.06 3.27 -9.25
CA ASN A 82 -6.75 2.90 -8.03
C ASN A 82 -7.06 1.40 -8.08
N LEU A 83 -6.26 0.58 -7.40
CA LEU A 83 -6.38 -0.88 -7.50
C LEU A 83 -7.73 -1.38 -6.97
N LYS A 84 -8.29 -0.72 -5.95
CA LYS A 84 -9.61 -1.06 -5.40
C LYS A 84 -10.70 -0.96 -6.47
N GLU A 85 -10.72 0.12 -7.23
CA GLU A 85 -11.73 0.32 -8.28
C GLU A 85 -11.44 -0.55 -9.51
N LEU A 86 -10.16 -0.77 -9.84
CA LEU A 86 -9.78 -1.70 -10.91
C LEU A 86 -10.29 -3.12 -10.63
N ASN A 87 -10.11 -3.63 -9.41
CA ASN A 87 -10.57 -4.97 -9.01
C ASN A 87 -12.09 -5.15 -9.00
N LYS A 88 -12.88 -4.06 -9.00
CA LYS A 88 -14.35 -4.16 -9.11
C LYS A 88 -14.81 -4.36 -10.55
N ILE A 89 -13.98 -4.01 -11.53
CA ILE A 89 -14.31 -4.02 -12.96
C ILE A 89 -13.64 -5.19 -13.68
N LEU A 90 -12.53 -5.69 -13.15
CA LEU A 90 -11.92 -6.95 -13.59
C LEU A 90 -12.81 -8.15 -13.26
#